data_AF-A0A9D7HE27-F1
#
_entry.id   AF-A0A9D7HE27-F1
#
_cell.length_a   1.000
_cell.length_b   1.000
_cell.length_c   1.000
_cell.angle_alpha   90.00
_cell.angle_beta   90.00
_cell.angle_gamma   90.00
#
_symmetry.space_group_name_H-M   'P 1'
#
loop_
_entity.id
_entity.type
_entity.pdbx_description
1 polymer ?
#
loop_
_entity_poly.entity_id
_entity_poly.type
_entity_poly.pdbx_seq_one_letter_code
_entity_poly.pdbx_strand_id
1 'polypeptide(L)'
;MKVIKELEAVEVPDAIHPRRRLVVLLHDDGNFTAAEEYYYVSEYEGEIIAEGWQRHPPSGLYATAEIAEREARAAFRQRHRLAG
;
A
#
# COMPACT_ATOMS: atom_id res chain seq x y z
N MET A 1 6.08 -8.74 11.50
CA MET A 1 5.69 -7.46 10.86
C MET A 1 4.25 -7.07 11.17
N LYS A 2 4.03 -5.85 11.67
CA LYS A 2 2.71 -5.31 12.07
C LYS A 2 2.38 -4.02 11.33
N VAL A 3 1.15 -3.84 10.84
CA VAL A 3 0.68 -2.55 10.32
C VAL A 3 0.56 -1.56 11.47
N ILE A 4 1.26 -0.43 11.35
CA ILE A 4 1.20 0.66 12.33
C ILE A 4 0.50 1.90 11.78
N LYS A 5 0.41 2.04 10.46
CA LYS A 5 -0.28 3.15 9.81
C LYS A 5 -0.83 2.72 8.46
N GLU A 6 -2.11 3.01 8.23
CA GLU A 6 -2.74 2.94 6.92
C GLU A 6 -2.87 4.36 6.38
N LEU A 7 -2.47 4.56 5.14
CA LEU A 7 -2.60 5.84 4.45
C LEU A 7 -3.87 5.83 3.59
N GLU A 8 -4.34 7.03 3.26
CA GLU A 8 -5.52 7.20 2.43
C GLU A 8 -5.37 6.48 1.09
N ALA A 9 -6.45 5.81 0.66
CA ALA A 9 -6.51 5.15 -0.63
C ALA A 9 -6.71 6.18 -1.74
N VAL A 10 -6.04 5.96 -2.87
CA VAL A 10 -6.14 6.79 -4.07
C VAL A 10 -6.37 5.93 -5.30
N GLU A 11 -6.97 6.52 -6.33
CA GLU A 11 -7.06 5.91 -7.65
C GLU A 11 -5.74 6.12 -8.42
N VAL A 12 -5.29 5.07 -9.10
CA VAL A 12 -4.09 5.06 -9.95
C VAL A 12 -4.45 4.53 -11.34
N PRO A 13 -3.65 4.82 -12.38
CA PRO A 13 -3.92 4.35 -13.74
C PRO A 13 -3.54 2.86 -13.91
N ASP A 14 -4.29 1.97 -13.25
CA ASP A 14 -4.19 0.51 -13.35
C ASP A 14 -5.54 -0.07 -13.77
N ALA A 15 -5.55 -0.90 -14.82
CA ALA A 15 -6.79 -1.42 -15.40
C ALA A 15 -7.48 -2.50 -14.56
N ILE A 16 -6.74 -3.18 -13.68
CA ILE A 16 -7.24 -4.33 -12.90
C ILE A 16 -7.51 -3.92 -11.46
N HIS A 17 -6.60 -3.16 -10.86
CA HIS A 17 -6.69 -2.72 -9.47
C HIS A 17 -6.39 -1.22 -9.36
N PRO A 18 -7.34 -0.35 -9.74
CA PRO A 18 -7.14 1.09 -9.80
C PRO A 18 -7.04 1.72 -8.41
N ARG A 19 -7.68 1.12 -7.40
CA ARG A 19 -7.64 1.65 -6.02
C ARG A 19 -6.45 1.08 -5.25
N ARG A 20 -5.55 1.97 -4.81
CA ARG A 20 -4.30 1.63 -4.11
C ARG A 20 -4.19 2.40 -2.79
N ARG A 21 -3.48 1.84 -1.82
CA ARG A 21 -3.06 2.55 -0.60
C ARG A 21 -1.64 2.17 -0.22
N LEU A 22 -1.05 2.96 0.68
CA LEU A 22 0.22 2.65 1.31
C LEU A 22 -0.02 2.28 2.78
N VAL A 23 0.79 1.35 3.29
CA VAL A 23 0.84 1.01 4.71
C VAL A 23 2.26 1.09 5.23
N VAL A 24 2.43 1.61 6.45
CA VAL A 24 3.70 1.56 7.19
C VAL A 24 3.65 0.35 8.13
N LEU A 25 4.73 -0.41 8.13
CA LEU A 25 4.88 -1.66 8.85
C LEU A 25 6.02 -1.53 9.86
N LEU A 26 5.80 -2.03 11.08
CA LEU A 26 6.85 -2.26 12.06
C LEU A 26 7.38 -3.69 11.90
N HIS A 27 8.68 -3.81 11.68
CA HIS A 27 9.39 -5.07 11.64
C HIS A 27 9.76 -5.52 13.06
N ASP A 28 9.98 -6.82 13.25
CA ASP A 28 10.13 -7.41 14.59
C ASP A 28 11.48 -7.04 15.25
N ASP A 29 12.40 -6.49 14.47
CA ASP A 29 13.70 -5.94 14.91
C ASP A 29 13.62 -4.45 15.31
N GLY A 30 12.42 -3.84 15.26
CA GLY A 30 12.19 -2.44 15.61
C GLY A 30 12.35 -1.45 14.45
N ASN A 31 12.74 -1.90 13.26
CA ASN A 31 12.81 -1.05 12.07
C ASN A 31 11.44 -0.91 11.39
N PHE A 32 11.30 0.12 10.55
CA PHE A 32 10.08 0.39 9.79
C PHE A 32 10.27 0.10 8.31
N THR A 33 9.23 -0.38 7.66
CA THR A 33 9.17 -0.57 6.21
C THR A 33 7.81 -0.10 5.70
N ALA A 34 7.62 -0.06 4.39
CA ALA A 34 6.34 0.31 3.80
C ALA A 34 5.95 -0.65 2.67
N ALA A 35 4.66 -0.87 2.51
CA ALA A 35 4.12 -1.66 1.43
C ALA A 35 2.99 -0.90 0.72
N GLU A 36 2.86 -1.17 -0.57
CA GLU A 36 1.66 -0.82 -1.33
C GLU A 36 0.63 -1.94 -1.17
N GLU A 37 -0.64 -1.57 -1.02
CA GLU A 37 -1.75 -2.51 -1.06
C GLU A 37 -2.71 -2.09 -2.17
N TYR A 38 -3.29 -3.07 -2.84
CA TYR A 38 -4.31 -2.85 -3.86
C TYR A 38 -5.63 -3.43 -3.42
N TYR A 39 -6.71 -2.74 -3.80
CA TYR A 39 -8.05 -3.23 -3.54
C TYR A 39 -8.42 -4.27 -4.59
N TYR A 40 -8.97 -5.39 -4.15
CA TYR A 40 -9.56 -6.40 -5.03
C TYR A 40 -11.03 -6.60 -4.69
N VAL A 41 -11.80 -6.94 -5.72
CA VAL A 41 -13.17 -7.43 -5.63
C VAL A 41 -13.23 -8.70 -6.45
N SER A 42 -13.75 -9.76 -5.86
CA SER A 42 -13.97 -11.05 -6.50
C SER A 42 -15.47 -11.29 -6.56
N GLU A 43 -15.97 -11.48 -7.78
CA GLU A 43 -17.37 -11.70 -8.05
C GLU A 43 -17.61 -13.11 -8.60
N TYR A 44 -18.73 -13.70 -8.19
CA TYR A 44 -19.23 -14.96 -8.75
C TYR A 44 -20.74 -14.84 -8.97
N GLU A 45 -21.18 -15.07 -10.20
CA GLU A 45 -22.60 -14.93 -10.60
C GLU A 45 -23.20 -13.55 -10.30
N GLY A 46 -22.39 -12.49 -10.33
CA GLY A 46 -22.82 -11.11 -10.04
C GLY A 46 -22.83 -10.75 -8.56
N GLU A 47 -22.50 -11.68 -7.67
CA GLU A 47 -22.39 -11.45 -6.23
C GLU A 47 -20.94 -11.29 -5.81
N ILE A 48 -20.65 -10.30 -4.96
CA ILE A 48 -19.33 -10.13 -4.36
C ILE A 48 -19.11 -11.23 -3.33
N ILE A 49 -18.19 -12.15 -3.61
CA ILE A 49 -17.85 -13.26 -2.71
C ILE A 49 -16.63 -12.95 -1.83
N ALA A 50 -15.78 -12.01 -2.25
CA ALA A 50 -14.66 -11.53 -1.46
C ALA A 50 -14.23 -10.14 -1.93
N GLU A 51 -13.82 -9.30 -1.00
CA GLU A 51 -13.17 -8.04 -1.29
C GLU A 51 -12.17 -7.70 -0.19
N GLY A 52 -11.18 -6.88 -0.50
CA GLY A 52 -10.22 -6.44 0.50
C GLY A 52 -8.95 -5.85 -0.07
N TRP A 53 -7.97 -5.71 0.82
CA TRP A 53 -6.66 -5.17 0.49
C TRP A 53 -5.64 -6.29 0.40
N GLN A 54 -5.01 -6.42 -0.75
CA GLN A 54 -3.90 -7.34 -0.96
C GLN A 54 -2.59 -6.57 -0.95
N ARG A 55 -1.63 -7.05 -0.16
CA ARG A 55 -0.34 -6.41 0.06
C ARG A 55 0.70 -6.88 -0.94
N HIS A 56 1.41 -5.92 -1.56
CA HIS A 56 2.65 -6.17 -2.29
C HIS A 56 3.83 -6.35 -1.34
N PRO A 57 4.93 -7.01 -1.79
CA PRO A 57 6.14 -7.12 -0.98
C PRO A 57 6.58 -5.76 -0.42
N PRO A 58 6.86 -5.65 0.88
CA PRO A 58 7.32 -4.41 1.48
C PRO A 58 8.69 -4.00 0.92
N SER A 59 8.96 -2.70 0.95
CA SER A 59 10.19 -2.12 0.44
C SER A 59 10.77 -1.10 1.41
N GLY A 60 12.11 -1.05 1.43
CA GLY A 60 12.87 -0.17 2.30
C GLY A 60 12.97 -0.68 3.75
N LEU A 61 13.96 -0.14 4.47
CA LEU A 61 14.20 -0.40 5.88
C LEU A 61 14.64 0.92 6.51
N TYR A 62 13.86 1.43 7.45
CA TYR A 62 13.97 2.80 7.94
C TYR A 62 13.95 2.83 9.46
N ALA A 63 14.70 3.77 10.04
CA ALA A 63 14.80 3.91 11.49
C ALA A 63 13.51 4.44 12.15
N THR A 64 12.64 5.14 11.41
CA THR A 64 11.37 5.68 11.95
C THR A 64 10.21 5.52 10.98
N ALA A 65 8.99 5.55 11.52
CA ALA A 65 7.75 5.49 10.75
C ALA A 65 7.58 6.68 9.80
N GLU A 66 8.00 7.88 10.23
CA GLU A 66 7.90 9.11 9.43
C GLU A 66 8.79 9.03 8.18
N ILE A 67 10.01 8.51 8.33
CA ILE A 67 10.91 8.29 7.18
C ILE A 67 10.29 7.26 6.23
N ALA A 68 9.82 6.13 6.76
CA ALA A 68 9.17 5.09 5.95
C ALA A 68 7.99 5.63 5.15
N GLU A 69 7.10 6.41 5.78
CA GLU A 69 5.97 7.04 5.09
C GLU A 69 6.43 8.01 3.99
N ARG A 70 7.39 8.90 4.29
CA ARG A 70 7.85 9.90 3.34
C ARG A 70 8.45 9.24 2.10
N GLU A 71 9.37 8.29 2.29
CA GLU A 71 10.02 7.58 1.18
C GLU A 71 9.00 6.75 0.39
N ALA A 72 8.07 6.08 1.06
CA ALA A 72 7.01 5.31 0.40
C ALA A 72 6.10 6.20 -0.46
N ARG A 73 5.69 7.36 0.05
CA ARG A 73 4.87 8.33 -0.70
C ARG A 73 5.61 8.85 -1.94
N ALA A 74 6.89 9.15 -1.81
CA ALA A 74 7.71 9.61 -2.93
C ALA A 74 7.82 8.53 -4.03
N ALA A 75 8.17 7.30 -3.64
CA ALA A 75 8.28 6.16 -4.55
C ALA A 75 6.93 5.81 -5.20
N PHE A 76 5.83 5.84 -4.44
CA PHE A 76 4.48 5.55 -4.93
C PHE A 76 4.03 6.56 -5.98
N ARG A 77 4.21 7.86 -5.72
CA ARG A 77 3.89 8.92 -6.70
C ARG A 77 4.69 8.76 -7.98
N GLN A 78 5.99 8.47 -7.87
CA GLN A 78 6.85 8.25 -9.02
C GLN A 78 6.39 7.03 -9.85
N ARG A 79 6.07 5.91 -9.19
CA ARG A 79 5.61 4.68 -9.85
C ARG A 79 4.30 4.87 -10.59
N HIS A 80 3.33 5.52 -9.95
CA HIS A 80 1.97 5.71 -10.48
C HIS A 80 1.78 7.02 -11.25
N ARG A 81 2.85 7.81 -11.42
CA ARG A 81 2.85 9.10 -12.14
C ARG A 81 1.80 10.08 -11.60
N LEU A 82 1.62 10.12 -10.28
CA LEU A 82 0.69 11.04 -9.63
C LEU A 82 1.32 12.43 -9.50
N ALA A 83 0.56 13.48 -9.80
CA ALA A 83 1.01 14.86 -9.58
C ALA A 83 1.18 15.12 -8.07
N GLY A 84 2.23 15.88 -7.72
CA GLY A 84 2.64 16.17 -6.34
C GLY A 84 1.88 17.31 -5.69
#